data_AF-A0AA43DJQ3-F1
#
_entry.id   AF-A0AA43DJQ3-F1
#
_cell.length_a   1.000
_cell.length_b   1.000
_cell.length_c   1.000
_cell.angle_alpha   90.00
_cell.angle_beta   90.00
_cell.angle_gamma   90.00
#
_symmetry.space_group_name_H-M   'P 1'
#
loop_
_entity.id
_entity.type
_entity.pdbx_description
1 polymer ?
#
loop_
_entity_poly.entity_id
_entity_poly.type
_entity_poly.pdbx_seq_one_letter_code
_entity_poly.pdbx_strand_id
1 'polypeptide(L)'
;MPRPKRNWIQEERRKTLGDWVAFCLVCGHTLRYFLDDEPALPGGCPQCGGELRHRCPSCRAPIASAFAVDCEECGDPVRSAELFGVTIRRPGK
;
A
#
# COMPACT_ATOMS: atom_id res chain seq x y z
N MET A 1 -10.89 -13.52 -15.56
CA MET A 1 -10.72 -12.23 -14.85
C MET A 1 -10.81 -12.50 -13.35
N PRO A 2 -9.76 -12.27 -12.55
CA PRO A 2 -9.86 -12.42 -11.10
C PRO A 2 -10.89 -11.42 -10.55
N ARG A 3 -11.85 -11.91 -9.77
CA ARG A 3 -12.83 -11.04 -9.08
C ARG A 3 -12.11 -10.28 -7.96
N PRO A 4 -12.33 -8.97 -7.81
CA PRO A 4 -11.80 -8.23 -6.67
C PRO A 4 -12.32 -8.86 -5.37
N LYS A 5 -11.43 -9.18 -4.44
CA LYS A 5 -11.78 -9.85 -3.16
C LYS A 5 -12.44 -8.92 -2.14
N ARG A 6 -12.61 -7.63 -2.46
CA ARG A 6 -13.11 -6.62 -1.52
C ARG A 6 -14.63 -6.60 -1.49
N ASN A 7 -15.19 -6.55 -0.28
CA ASN A 7 -16.64 -6.44 -0.07
C ASN A 7 -17.03 -4.96 0.06
N TRP A 8 -18.24 -4.59 -0.35
CA TRP A 8 -18.76 -3.21 -0.42
C TRP A 8 -18.58 -2.43 0.90
N ILE A 9 -18.71 -3.09 2.04
CA ILE A 9 -18.52 -2.47 3.37
C ILE A 9 -17.08 -2.05 3.64
N GLN A 10 -16.10 -2.70 3.02
CA GLN A 10 -14.70 -2.33 3.10
C GLN A 10 -14.36 -1.16 2.18
N GLU A 11 -15.20 -0.87 1.18
CA GLU A 11 -15.04 0.29 0.30
C GLU A 11 -15.67 1.53 0.95
N GLU A 12 -16.84 1.38 1.56
CA GLU A 12 -17.55 2.49 2.23
C GLU A 12 -16.83 3.02 3.47
N ARG A 13 -16.30 2.15 4.35
CA ARG A 13 -15.53 2.59 5.55
C ARG A 13 -14.29 3.40 5.23
N ARG A 14 -13.83 3.29 4.00
CA ARG A 14 -12.51 3.70 3.56
C ARG A 14 -12.56 5.16 3.10
N LYS A 15 -13.66 5.55 2.42
CA LYS A 15 -14.03 6.92 2.04
C LYS A 15 -14.02 7.95 3.18
N THR A 16 -14.01 7.52 4.45
CA THR A 16 -14.11 8.41 5.63
C THR A 16 -12.78 8.63 6.38
N LEU A 17 -11.73 7.81 6.16
CA LEU A 17 -10.56 7.74 7.08
C LEU A 17 -9.17 7.88 6.42
N GLY A 18 -9.09 8.16 5.12
CA GLY A 18 -7.83 8.13 4.37
C GLY A 18 -7.55 6.70 3.88
N ASP A 19 -7.77 6.51 2.60
CA ASP A 19 -8.08 5.21 2.00
C ASP A 19 -6.88 4.32 1.71
N TRP A 20 -5.77 4.94 1.31
CA TRP A 20 -4.67 4.27 0.66
C TRP A 20 -3.35 4.62 1.32
N VAL A 21 -2.37 3.75 1.11
CA VAL A 21 -1.07 3.83 1.77
C VAL A 21 0.03 3.85 0.72
N ALA A 22 0.97 4.76 0.90
CA ALA A 22 2.27 4.73 0.25
C ALA A 22 3.32 4.28 1.26
N PHE A 23 4.27 3.44 0.88
CA PHE A 23 5.38 3.05 1.75
C PHE A 23 6.73 3.10 1.05
N CYS A 24 7.77 3.43 1.80
CA CYS A 24 9.13 3.40 1.32
C CYS A 24 9.68 1.98 1.32
N LEU A 25 10.26 1.56 0.20
CA LEU A 25 10.89 0.23 0.07
C LEU A 25 12.25 0.13 0.79
N VAL A 26 12.83 1.27 1.15
CA VAL A 26 14.13 1.35 1.82
C VAL A 26 13.95 1.47 3.32
N CYS A 27 13.25 2.52 3.79
CA CYS A 27 13.17 2.82 5.22
C CYS A 27 11.85 2.45 5.90
N GLY A 28 10.87 1.93 5.15
CA GLY A 28 9.56 1.57 5.71
C GLY A 28 8.66 2.74 6.08
N HIS A 29 9.06 3.99 5.83
CA HIS A 29 8.22 5.17 6.06
C HIS A 29 6.88 5.02 5.32
N THR A 30 5.77 5.31 6.01
CA THR A 30 4.42 5.16 5.47
C THR A 30 3.67 6.48 5.47
N LEU A 31 2.93 6.75 4.40
CA LEU A 31 2.02 7.89 4.27
C LEU A 31 0.62 7.37 3.94
N ARG A 32 -0.41 8.05 4.45
CA ARG A 32 -1.79 7.83 4.01
C ARG A 32 -2.20 8.94 3.07
N TYR A 33 -3.04 8.58 2.10
CA TYR A 33 -3.53 9.53 1.09
C TYR A 33 -4.92 9.11 0.59
N PHE A 34 -5.66 10.08 0.07
CA PHE A 34 -6.88 9.85 -0.70
C PHE A 34 -6.54 9.72 -2.17
N LEU A 35 -7.38 9.03 -2.94
CA LEU A 35 -7.14 8.82 -4.36
C LEU A 35 -7.00 10.16 -5.13
N ASP A 36 -7.77 11.17 -4.73
CA ASP A 36 -7.76 12.50 -5.33
C ASP A 36 -6.47 13.28 -5.05
N ASP A 37 -5.80 12.99 -3.92
CA ASP A 37 -4.54 13.62 -3.51
C ASP A 37 -3.29 12.89 -4.05
N GLU A 38 -3.47 11.79 -4.78
CA GLU A 38 -2.36 11.01 -5.34
C GLU A 38 -1.35 11.83 -6.16
N PRO A 39 -1.75 12.79 -7.01
CA PRO A 39 -0.80 13.62 -7.76
C PRO A 39 0.08 14.49 -6.87
N ALA A 40 -0.32 14.73 -5.62
CA ALA A 40 0.45 15.50 -4.65
C ALA A 40 1.44 14.64 -3.85
N LEU A 41 1.49 13.32 -4.07
CA LEU A 41 2.45 12.45 -3.39
C LEU A 41 3.90 12.82 -3.74
N PRO A 42 4.82 12.77 -2.77
CA PRO A 42 6.24 12.95 -3.03
C PRO A 42 6.77 11.96 -4.07
N GLY A 43 7.60 12.43 -5.00
CA GLY A 43 8.27 11.57 -5.98
C GLY A 43 9.26 10.56 -5.37
N GLY A 44 9.62 10.73 -4.09
CA GLY A 44 10.45 9.83 -3.31
C GLY A 44 10.15 9.98 -1.83
N CYS A 45 10.66 9.05 -1.02
CA CYS A 45 10.42 9.04 0.42
C CYS A 45 10.94 10.34 1.07
N PRO A 46 10.10 11.09 1.81
CA PRO A 46 10.52 12.34 2.44
C PRO A 46 11.57 12.16 3.54
N GLN A 47 11.77 10.93 4.03
CA GLN A 47 12.70 10.61 5.10
C GLN A 47 14.08 10.15 4.60
N CYS A 48 14.16 9.48 3.44
CA CYS A 48 15.43 8.89 2.96
C CYS A 48 15.68 9.04 1.45
N GLY A 49 14.76 9.66 0.70
CA GLY A 49 14.84 9.79 -0.76
C GLY A 49 14.57 8.50 -1.55
N GLY A 50 14.40 7.35 -0.90
CA GLY A 50 14.14 6.07 -1.54
C GLY A 50 12.77 5.96 -2.22
N GLU A 51 12.55 4.90 -3.00
CA GLU A 51 11.29 4.70 -3.72
C GLU A 51 10.08 4.66 -2.78
N LEU A 52 9.07 5.48 -3.09
CA LEU A 52 7.79 5.54 -2.40
C LEU A 52 6.71 4.81 -3.23
N ARG A 53 6.40 3.57 -2.85
CA ARG A 53 5.44 2.72 -3.55
C ARG A 53 4.02 3.02 -3.07
N HIS A 54 3.19 3.55 -3.95
CA HIS A 54 1.77 3.86 -3.68
C HIS A 54 0.78 3.03 -4.53
N ARG A 55 1.26 2.46 -5.66
CA ARG A 55 0.50 1.53 -6.51
C ARG A 55 1.16 0.16 -6.59
N CYS A 56 0.36 -0.87 -6.88
CA CYS A 56 0.88 -2.18 -7.26
C CYS A 56 1.65 -2.07 -8.59
N PRO A 57 2.87 -2.64 -8.70
CA PRO A 57 3.65 -2.59 -9.94
C PRO A 57 3.03 -3.42 -11.08
N SER A 58 2.20 -4.42 -10.76
CA SER A 58 1.57 -5.31 -11.75
C SER A 58 0.25 -4.74 -12.27
N CYS A 59 -0.72 -4.46 -11.39
CA CYS A 59 -2.06 -4.04 -11.81
C CYS A 59 -2.39 -2.57 -11.55
N ARG A 60 -1.47 -1.79 -10.97
CA ARG A 60 -1.65 -0.37 -10.59
C ARG A 60 -2.78 -0.10 -9.59
N ALA A 61 -3.31 -1.13 -8.94
CA ALA A 61 -4.26 -0.97 -7.84
C ALA A 61 -3.63 -0.19 -6.68
N PRO A 62 -4.39 0.66 -5.97
CA PRO A 62 -3.89 1.37 -4.81
C PRO A 62 -3.75 0.42 -3.63
N ILE A 63 -2.80 0.73 -2.73
CA ILE A 63 -2.42 -0.18 -1.65
C ILE A 63 -3.20 0.16 -0.38
N ALA A 64 -3.96 -0.82 0.10
CA ALA A 64 -4.88 -0.66 1.23
C ALA A 64 -4.23 -0.63 2.62
N SER A 65 -3.00 -1.12 2.74
CA SER A 65 -2.39 -1.41 4.04
C SER A 65 -0.90 -1.13 4.03
N ALA A 66 -0.45 -0.46 5.10
CA ALA A 66 0.98 -0.27 5.41
C ALA A 66 1.74 -1.58 5.63
N PHE A 67 1.03 -2.69 5.84
CA PHE A 67 1.58 -4.04 6.03
C PHE A 67 1.39 -4.93 4.79
N ALA A 68 0.90 -4.39 3.67
CA ALA A 68 0.73 -5.17 2.45
C ALA A 68 2.08 -5.69 1.95
N VAL A 69 2.13 -6.99 1.68
CA VAL A 69 3.25 -7.67 1.00
C VAL A 69 2.78 -8.09 -0.39
N ASP A 70 1.55 -8.59 -0.48
CA ASP A 70 0.87 -8.92 -1.73
C ASP A 70 -0.24 -7.91 -2.04
N CYS A 71 -0.50 -7.71 -3.33
CA CYS A 71 -1.60 -6.88 -3.81
C CYS A 71 -2.94 -7.56 -3.50
N GLU A 72 -3.85 -6.85 -2.85
CA GLU A 72 -5.19 -7.39 -2.55
C GLU A 72 -6.09 -7.59 -3.79
N GLU A 73 -5.75 -6.95 -4.93
CA GLU A 73 -6.49 -7.07 -6.19
C GLU A 73 -5.99 -8.22 -7.07
N CYS A 74 -4.70 -8.21 -7.43
CA CYS A 74 -4.14 -9.20 -8.35
C CYS A 74 -3.38 -10.35 -7.67
N GLY A 75 -3.02 -10.20 -6.39
CA GLY A 75 -2.21 -11.19 -5.66
C GLY A 75 -0.70 -11.07 -5.86
N ASP A 76 -0.23 -10.25 -6.80
CA ASP A 76 1.21 -10.09 -7.05
C ASP A 76 1.91 -9.30 -5.94
N PRO A 77 3.21 -9.57 -5.68
CA PRO A 77 3.96 -8.90 -4.62
C PRO A 77 4.08 -7.39 -4.87
N VAL A 78 3.73 -6.60 -3.85
CA VAL A 78 3.93 -5.15 -3.84
C VAL A 78 5.27 -4.73 -3.22
N ARG A 79 5.86 -5.57 -2.36
CA ARG A 79 7.21 -5.44 -1.80
C ARG A 79 7.67 -6.77 -1.19
N SER A 80 8.93 -6.83 -0.76
CA SER A 80 9.44 -7.93 0.07
C SER A 80 8.63 -8.07 1.37
N ALA A 81 8.48 -9.30 1.84
CA ALA A 81 7.92 -9.61 3.15
C ALA A 81 8.87 -9.23 4.31
N GLU A 82 10.12 -8.91 4.00
CA GLU A 82 11.14 -8.53 4.97
C GLU A 82 11.51 -7.07 4.79
N LEU A 83 11.63 -6.37 5.92
CA LEU A 83 12.13 -5.01 5.98
C LEU A 83 13.14 -4.95 7.13
N PHE A 84 14.36 -4.51 6.86
CA PHE A 84 15.45 -4.47 7.85
C PHE A 84 15.69 -5.80 8.61
N GLY A 85 15.53 -6.93 7.91
CA GLY A 85 15.72 -8.26 8.51
C GLY A 85 14.58 -8.70 9.44
N VAL A 86 13.49 -7.93 9.55
CA VAL A 86 12.26 -8.36 10.25
C VAL A 86 11.15 -8.66 9.25
N THR A 87 10.40 -9.72 9.52
CA THR A 87 9.23 -10.07 8.70
C THR A 87 8.07 -9.12 8.99
N ILE A 88 7.54 -8.48 7.95
CA ILE A 88 6.30 -7.72 7.97
C ILE A 88 5.16 -8.72 8.17
N ARG A 89 4.76 -8.91 9.42
CA ARG A 89 3.61 -9.74 9.78
C ARG A 89 2.44 -8.86 10.17
N ARG A 90 1.26 -9.16 9.64
CA ARG A 90 0.02 -8.77 10.31
C ARG A 90 -0.07 -9.65 11.56
N PRO A 91 -0.12 -9.10 12.79
CA PRO A 91 -0.37 -9.93 13.97
C PRO A 91 -1.67 -10.69 13.73
N GLY A 92 -1.64 -11.99 14.07
CA GLY A 92 -2.57 -13.01 13.60
C GLY A 92 -4.05 -12.64 13.76
N LYS A 93 -4.83 -13.12 12.80
CA LYS A 93 -6.30 -13.13 12.81
C LYS A 93 -6.83 -13.98 13.97
#